data_AF-A0A822EVI5-F1
#
_entry.id   AF-A0A822EVI5-F1
#
_cell.length_a   1.000
_cell.length_b   1.000
_cell.length_c   1.000
_cell.angle_alpha   90.00
_cell.angle_beta   90.00
_cell.angle_gamma   90.00
#
_symmetry.space_group_name_H-M   'P 1'
#
loop_
_entity.id
_entity.type
_entity.pdbx_description
1 polymer ?
#
loop_
_entity_poly.entity_id
_entity_poly.type
_entity_poly.pdbx_seq_one_letter_code
_entity_poly.pdbx_strand_id
1 'polypeptide(L)'
;MSTNPTDRDAVCHASAFDMGYHNDYRVKICTEINDDYFYTIHHEMGHIEYYMAYSENQPYVYRSGANSGFHEAIGDTIGMFAISPAHLIKLGFLQEEAVNSHYEINFLLRLALQKVVFLPFSYVMDKYRFLLFRNEIDREHELNSKWWALRIQHGGIMAAVPRSDEINFDAGAKYHIPSNVPYLRYFIAHILQFQFYRAMCRL
;
A
#
# COMPACT_ATOMS: atom_id res chain seq x y z
N MET A 1 -4.31 -16.50 16.49
CA MET A 1 -4.28 -17.74 15.70
C MET A 1 -4.35 -17.33 14.24
N SER A 2 -3.33 -17.62 13.43
CA SER A 2 -3.37 -17.35 11.97
C SER A 2 -4.30 -18.38 11.33
N THR A 3 -5.26 -17.93 10.53
CA THR A 3 -6.35 -18.74 9.97
C THR A 3 -6.12 -19.11 8.49
N ASN A 4 -4.86 -19.20 8.08
CA ASN A 4 -4.53 -19.52 6.69
C ASN A 4 -5.07 -20.92 6.31
N PRO A 5 -5.65 -21.08 5.10
CA PRO A 5 -6.11 -22.38 4.63
C PRO A 5 -4.94 -23.38 4.58
N THR A 6 -5.15 -24.60 5.05
CA THR A 6 -4.16 -25.69 4.99
C THR A 6 -4.47 -26.71 3.89
N ASP A 7 -5.63 -26.60 3.27
CA ASP A 7 -6.22 -27.57 2.33
C ASP A 7 -6.30 -27.05 0.89
N ARG A 8 -5.91 -25.80 0.62
CA ARG A 8 -5.98 -25.17 -0.70
C ARG A 8 -5.00 -24.00 -0.84
N ASP A 9 -4.62 -23.73 -2.08
CA ASP A 9 -3.88 -22.53 -2.45
C ASP A 9 -4.79 -21.29 -2.41
N ALA A 10 -4.25 -20.18 -1.93
CA ALA A 10 -4.96 -18.90 -1.86
C ALA A 10 -4.03 -17.73 -2.20
N VAL A 11 -4.60 -16.69 -2.83
CA VAL A 11 -3.89 -15.43 -3.06
C VAL A 11 -3.79 -14.66 -1.75
N CYS A 12 -2.60 -14.63 -1.16
CA CYS A 12 -2.38 -14.05 0.17
C CYS A 12 -2.26 -12.52 0.24
N HIS A 13 -2.14 -11.82 -0.90
CA HIS A 13 -2.09 -10.37 -0.91
C HIS A 13 -3.35 -9.79 -0.24
N ALA A 14 -3.18 -8.91 0.76
CA ALA A 14 -4.27 -8.28 1.48
C ALA A 14 -5.18 -7.50 0.50
N SER A 15 -6.48 -7.65 0.67
CA SER A 15 -7.48 -6.98 -0.18
C SER A 15 -8.83 -6.93 0.52
N ALA A 16 -9.53 -5.80 0.36
CA ALA A 16 -10.91 -5.60 0.78
C ALA A 16 -11.86 -5.59 -0.42
N PHE A 17 -13.04 -6.17 -0.24
CA PHE A 17 -14.06 -6.35 -1.27
C PHE A 17 -15.42 -5.82 -0.81
N ASP A 18 -16.05 -5.01 -1.65
CA ASP A 18 -17.50 -4.82 -1.67
C ASP A 18 -18.07 -5.83 -2.68
N MET A 19 -18.90 -6.77 -2.19
CA MET A 19 -19.49 -7.80 -3.03
C MET A 19 -20.70 -7.30 -3.83
N GLY A 20 -21.14 -6.05 -3.61
CA GLY A 20 -22.22 -5.39 -4.33
C GLY A 20 -23.62 -5.90 -4.03
N TYR A 21 -23.78 -6.76 -3.02
CA TYR A 21 -25.04 -7.41 -2.66
C TYR A 21 -25.22 -7.50 -1.14
N HIS A 22 -26.42 -7.18 -0.63
CA HIS A 22 -26.82 -7.32 0.78
C HIS A 22 -25.84 -6.81 1.84
N ASN A 23 -25.13 -5.71 1.57
CA ASN A 23 -24.11 -5.16 2.49
C ASN A 23 -23.05 -6.22 2.86
N ASP A 24 -22.68 -7.08 1.91
CA ASP A 24 -21.63 -8.09 2.06
C ASP A 24 -20.27 -7.49 1.72
N TYR A 25 -19.48 -7.21 2.76
CA TYR A 25 -18.12 -6.69 2.67
C TYR A 25 -17.15 -7.70 3.26
N ARG A 26 -16.02 -7.93 2.59
CA ARG A 26 -15.08 -9.00 2.95
C ARG A 26 -13.64 -8.53 2.89
N VAL A 27 -12.83 -9.02 3.82
CA VAL A 27 -11.37 -8.88 3.79
C VAL A 27 -10.75 -10.24 3.53
N LYS A 28 -9.76 -10.30 2.62
CA LYS A 28 -8.98 -11.49 2.34
C LYS A 28 -7.50 -11.19 2.58
N ILE A 29 -6.94 -11.79 3.63
CA ILE A 29 -5.56 -11.59 4.04
C ILE A 29 -5.03 -12.88 4.68
N CYS A 30 -3.77 -13.23 4.39
CA CYS A 30 -3.07 -14.30 5.10
C CYS A 30 -2.31 -13.71 6.29
N THR A 31 -2.99 -13.53 7.41
CA THR A 31 -2.47 -12.76 8.55
C THR A 31 -1.45 -13.54 9.38
N GLU A 32 -0.40 -12.86 9.84
CA GLU A 32 0.49 -13.32 10.91
C GLU A 32 0.37 -12.40 12.13
N ILE A 33 0.81 -12.88 13.31
CA ILE A 33 0.76 -12.08 14.54
C ILE A 33 2.03 -11.24 14.62
N ASN A 34 1.99 -10.05 14.02
CA ASN A 34 3.03 -9.02 14.13
C ASN A 34 2.42 -7.63 13.88
N ASP A 35 3.24 -6.59 14.04
CA ASP A 35 2.85 -5.19 13.90
C ASP A 35 2.55 -4.77 12.45
N ASP A 36 3.24 -5.33 11.47
CA ASP A 36 2.97 -5.07 10.05
C ASP A 36 1.55 -5.53 9.66
N TYR A 37 1.13 -6.71 10.12
CA TYR A 37 -0.24 -7.20 9.91
C TYR A 37 -1.27 -6.48 10.78
N PHE A 38 -0.88 -5.96 11.95
CA PHE A 38 -1.75 -5.08 12.74
C PHE A 38 -2.04 -3.76 12.01
N TYR A 39 -1.05 -3.18 11.35
CA TYR A 39 -1.26 -2.05 10.44
C TYR A 39 -2.15 -2.45 9.26
N THR A 40 -1.81 -3.56 8.60
CA THR A 40 -2.48 -4.00 7.36
C THR A 40 -3.96 -4.30 7.58
N ILE A 41 -4.34 -4.96 8.69
CA ILE A 41 -5.76 -5.23 8.96
C ILE A 41 -6.55 -3.94 9.18
N HIS A 42 -5.96 -2.92 9.82
CA HIS A 42 -6.60 -1.60 9.97
C HIS A 42 -6.71 -0.87 8.64
N HIS A 43 -5.70 -1.00 7.77
CA HIS A 43 -5.76 -0.49 6.42
C HIS A 43 -6.92 -1.12 5.63
N GLU A 44 -7.04 -2.45 5.64
CA GLU A 44 -8.13 -3.14 4.93
C GLU A 44 -9.50 -2.81 5.53
N MET A 45 -9.61 -2.67 6.84
CA MET A 45 -10.85 -2.22 7.49
C MET A 45 -11.23 -0.79 7.10
N GLY A 46 -10.25 0.10 6.86
CA GLY A 46 -10.53 1.44 6.32
C GLY A 46 -11.20 1.40 4.94
N HIS A 47 -10.82 0.45 4.08
CA HIS A 47 -11.54 0.22 2.82
C HIS A 47 -12.98 -0.23 3.06
N ILE A 48 -13.20 -1.18 3.98
CA ILE A 48 -14.54 -1.68 4.33
C ILE A 48 -15.45 -0.56 4.85
N GLU A 49 -14.95 0.25 5.78
CA GLU A 49 -15.70 1.40 6.31
C GLU A 49 -16.04 2.40 5.20
N TYR A 50 -15.11 2.63 4.26
CA TYR A 50 -15.39 3.52 3.15
C TYR A 50 -16.44 2.93 2.19
N TYR A 51 -16.40 1.62 1.93
CA TYR A 51 -17.43 0.90 1.18
C TYR A 51 -18.81 1.05 1.81
N MET A 52 -18.90 0.87 3.12
CA MET A 52 -20.15 1.04 3.87
C MET A 52 -20.67 2.46 3.76
N ALA A 53 -19.82 3.46 4.01
CA ALA A 53 -20.21 4.87 4.05
C ALA A 53 -20.82 5.38 2.73
N TYR A 54 -20.24 5.05 1.57
CA TYR A 54 -20.84 5.47 0.31
C TYR A 54 -22.03 4.58 -0.09
N SER A 55 -22.09 3.32 0.36
CA SER A 55 -23.15 2.38 -0.04
C SER A 55 -24.51 2.76 0.52
N GLU A 56 -24.54 3.41 1.67
CA GLU A 56 -25.76 3.92 2.29
C GLU A 56 -26.49 4.96 1.42
N ASN A 57 -25.76 5.84 0.76
CA ASN A 57 -26.33 7.07 0.18
C ASN A 57 -25.96 7.35 -1.28
N GLN A 58 -25.11 6.53 -1.91
CA GLN A 58 -24.70 6.74 -3.31
C GLN A 58 -25.31 5.70 -4.26
N PRO A 59 -25.80 6.13 -5.45
CA PRO A 59 -26.08 5.22 -6.56
C PRO A 59 -24.87 4.36 -6.89
N TYR A 60 -25.10 3.13 -7.36
CA TYR A 60 -24.04 2.15 -7.63
C TYR A 60 -22.87 2.70 -8.48
N VAL A 61 -23.15 3.53 -9.48
CA VAL A 61 -22.13 4.14 -10.36
C VAL A 61 -21.20 5.14 -9.65
N TYR A 62 -21.57 5.64 -8.47
CA TYR A 62 -20.78 6.56 -7.65
C TYR A 62 -20.19 5.90 -6.39
N ARG A 63 -20.28 4.57 -6.29
CA ARG A 63 -19.73 3.78 -5.19
C ARG A 63 -18.23 3.54 -5.38
N SER A 64 -17.46 4.61 -5.31
CA SER A 64 -16.00 4.58 -5.38
C SER A 64 -15.40 5.78 -4.66
N GLY A 65 -14.12 5.69 -4.32
CA GLY A 65 -13.38 6.87 -3.83
C GLY A 65 -13.38 7.99 -4.87
N ALA A 66 -13.25 9.24 -4.41
CA ALA A 66 -13.23 10.42 -5.29
C ALA A 66 -12.18 10.34 -6.41
N ASN A 67 -11.05 9.67 -6.11
CA ASN A 67 -10.14 9.09 -7.09
C ASN A 67 -9.51 7.82 -6.49
N SER A 68 -8.73 7.08 -7.26
CA SER A 68 -8.13 5.82 -6.79
C SER A 68 -7.21 5.99 -5.58
N GLY A 69 -6.60 7.17 -5.39
CA GLY A 69 -5.74 7.46 -4.24
C GLY A 69 -6.51 7.70 -2.94
N PHE A 70 -7.79 8.12 -3.00
CA PHE A 70 -8.60 8.34 -1.79
C PHE A 70 -8.87 7.04 -1.03
N HIS A 71 -9.13 5.95 -1.75
CA HIS A 71 -9.41 4.66 -1.13
C HIS A 71 -8.22 4.19 -0.28
N GLU A 72 -7.05 4.12 -0.91
CA GLU A 72 -5.79 3.76 -0.27
C GLU A 72 -5.41 4.73 0.85
N ALA A 73 -5.68 6.03 0.70
CA ALA A 73 -5.37 7.03 1.71
C ALA A 73 -6.18 6.86 2.99
N ILE A 74 -7.48 6.51 2.89
CA ILE A 74 -8.32 6.27 4.06
C ILE A 74 -7.81 5.05 4.84
N GLY A 75 -7.56 3.93 4.17
CA GLY A 75 -6.95 2.76 4.79
C GLY A 75 -5.64 3.11 5.49
N ASP A 76 -4.73 3.79 4.79
CA ASP A 76 -3.44 4.16 5.34
C ASP A 76 -3.54 5.11 6.54
N THR A 77 -4.48 6.07 6.52
CA THR A 77 -4.73 7.00 7.64
C THR A 77 -5.22 6.25 8.87
N ILE A 78 -6.17 5.33 8.73
CA ILE A 78 -6.65 4.51 9.85
C ILE A 78 -5.53 3.61 10.39
N GLY A 79 -4.76 2.98 9.50
CA GLY A 79 -3.57 2.22 9.88
C GLY A 79 -2.55 3.06 10.67
N MET A 80 -2.30 4.32 10.26
CA MET A 80 -1.41 5.23 10.99
C MET A 80 -1.90 5.55 12.40
N PHE A 81 -3.21 5.78 12.57
CA PHE A 81 -3.79 5.97 13.90
C PHE A 81 -3.66 4.72 14.77
N ALA A 82 -3.86 3.53 14.20
CA ALA A 82 -3.75 2.26 14.91
C ALA A 82 -2.33 2.02 15.46
N ILE A 83 -1.29 2.38 14.71
CA ILE A 83 0.10 2.22 15.18
C ILE A 83 0.64 3.43 15.97
N SER A 84 -0.20 4.42 16.27
CA SER A 84 0.25 5.59 17.03
C SER A 84 0.64 5.21 18.46
N PRO A 85 1.69 5.83 19.05
CA PRO A 85 2.11 5.51 20.41
C PRO A 85 0.98 5.64 21.43
N ALA A 86 0.17 6.70 21.31
CA ALA A 86 -0.98 6.94 22.17
C ALA A 86 -2.03 5.82 22.09
N HIS A 87 -2.26 5.23 20.90
CA HIS A 87 -3.18 4.11 20.76
C HIS A 87 -2.58 2.82 21.31
N LEU A 88 -1.30 2.54 21.01
CA LEU A 88 -0.60 1.36 21.51
C LEU A 88 -0.49 1.33 23.04
N ILE A 89 -0.34 2.48 23.68
CA ILE A 89 -0.40 2.60 25.15
C ILE A 89 -1.78 2.19 25.68
N LYS A 90 -2.85 2.70 25.07
CA LYS A 90 -4.23 2.36 25.48
C LYS A 90 -4.54 0.87 25.33
N LEU A 91 -3.96 0.21 24.34
CA LEU A 91 -4.09 -1.24 24.15
C LEU A 91 -3.17 -2.07 25.07
N GLY A 92 -2.26 -1.43 25.79
CA GLY A 92 -1.26 -2.11 26.62
C GLY A 92 -0.11 -2.74 25.84
N PHE A 93 0.06 -2.40 24.55
CA PHE A 93 1.15 -2.87 23.70
C PHE A 93 2.42 -2.03 23.84
N LEU A 94 2.31 -0.82 24.41
CA LEU A 94 3.43 0.07 24.70
C LEU A 94 3.29 0.63 26.12
N GLN A 95 4.38 0.69 26.87
CA GLN A 95 4.40 1.33 28.19
C GLN A 95 4.63 2.83 28.01
N GLU A 96 3.92 3.67 28.76
CA GLU A 96 4.01 5.13 28.61
C GLU A 96 5.42 5.65 28.92
N GLU A 97 6.08 5.07 29.92
CA GLU A 97 7.45 5.44 30.34
C GLU A 97 8.51 5.12 29.27
N ALA A 98 8.18 4.24 28.32
CA ALA A 98 9.06 3.93 27.20
C ALA A 98 9.07 5.04 26.12
N VAL A 99 8.07 5.92 26.11
CA VAL A 99 7.96 7.01 25.14
C VAL A 99 8.82 8.19 25.57
N ASN A 100 10.07 8.17 25.14
CA ASN A 100 11.04 9.25 25.30
C ASN A 100 11.55 9.74 23.93
N SER A 101 12.44 10.73 23.93
CA SER A 101 12.99 11.31 22.70
C SER A 101 13.70 10.29 21.79
N HIS A 102 14.35 9.27 22.37
CA HIS A 102 14.97 8.19 21.57
C HIS A 102 13.91 7.32 20.89
N TYR A 103 12.83 7.01 21.62
CA TYR A 103 11.69 6.29 21.03
C TYR A 103 11.06 7.08 19.88
N GLU A 104 10.83 8.38 20.05
CA GLU A 104 10.25 9.24 19.01
C GLU A 104 11.08 9.25 17.72
N ILE A 105 12.41 9.40 17.85
CA ILE A 105 13.31 9.38 16.70
C ILE A 105 13.31 8.01 16.01
N ASN A 106 13.34 6.92 16.78
CA ASN A 106 13.28 5.57 16.23
C ASN A 106 11.95 5.31 15.51
N PHE A 107 10.84 5.76 16.10
CA PHE A 107 9.51 5.66 15.52
C PHE A 107 9.42 6.45 14.21
N LEU A 108 9.87 7.70 14.20
CA LEU A 108 9.86 8.55 13.01
C LEU A 108 10.78 8.01 11.91
N LEU A 109 11.95 7.47 12.26
CA LEU A 109 12.84 6.82 11.31
C LEU A 109 12.19 5.58 10.68
N ARG A 110 11.57 4.72 11.49
CA ARG A 110 10.82 3.56 11.00
C ARG A 110 9.69 3.98 10.06
N LEU A 111 8.93 5.00 10.44
CA LEU A 111 7.85 5.55 9.61
C LEU A 111 8.41 6.13 8.30
N ALA A 112 9.55 6.82 8.33
CA ALA A 112 10.20 7.35 7.14
C ALA A 112 10.68 6.24 6.19
N LEU A 113 11.23 5.14 6.73
CA LEU A 113 11.61 3.97 5.94
C LEU A 113 10.41 3.32 5.23
N GLN A 114 9.22 3.37 5.84
CA GLN A 114 8.00 2.86 5.22
C GLN A 114 7.36 3.86 4.25
N LYS A 115 7.31 5.15 4.60
CA LYS A 115 6.51 6.15 3.88
C LYS A 115 7.30 7.01 2.90
N VAL A 116 8.51 7.43 3.26
CA VAL A 116 9.36 8.30 2.42
C VAL A 116 10.08 7.48 1.36
N VAL A 117 10.70 6.37 1.75
CA VAL A 117 11.46 5.49 0.83
C VAL A 117 10.54 4.83 -0.21
N PHE A 118 9.25 4.68 0.11
CA PHE A 118 8.25 4.13 -0.81
C PHE A 118 7.85 5.10 -1.95
N LEU A 119 7.98 6.41 -1.78
CA LEU A 119 7.61 7.39 -2.80
C LEU A 119 8.34 7.20 -4.14
N PRO A 120 9.68 7.12 -4.21
CA PRO A 120 10.35 6.86 -5.48
C PRO A 120 10.00 5.50 -6.07
N PHE A 121 9.84 4.46 -5.23
CA PHE A 121 9.41 3.14 -5.67
C PHE A 121 8.06 3.19 -6.37
N SER A 122 7.06 3.79 -5.73
CA SER A 122 5.69 3.87 -6.24
C SER A 122 5.57 4.75 -7.47
N TYR A 123 6.34 5.83 -7.55
CA TYR A 123 6.42 6.67 -8.74
C TYR A 123 6.99 5.93 -9.96
N VAL A 124 8.07 5.17 -9.77
CA VAL A 124 8.71 4.40 -10.86
C VAL A 124 7.77 3.36 -11.46
N MET A 125 6.95 2.70 -10.64
CA MET A 125 6.04 1.63 -11.09
C MET A 125 5.15 2.07 -12.26
N ASP A 126 4.35 3.13 -12.06
CA ASP A 126 3.46 3.61 -13.12
C ASP A 126 4.19 4.48 -14.15
N LYS A 127 5.31 5.14 -13.79
CA LYS A 127 6.17 5.78 -14.81
C LYS A 127 6.67 4.76 -15.84
N TYR A 128 7.15 3.61 -15.39
CA TYR A 128 7.56 2.50 -16.26
C TYR A 128 6.41 2.03 -17.14
N ARG A 129 5.23 1.76 -16.55
CA ARG A 129 4.04 1.34 -17.32
C ARG A 129 3.58 2.38 -18.32
N PHE A 130 3.62 3.67 -17.99
CA PHE A 130 3.24 4.73 -18.92
C PHE A 130 4.18 4.78 -20.12
N LEU A 131 5.50 4.67 -19.91
CA LEU A 131 6.45 4.58 -21.01
C LEU A 131 6.19 3.34 -21.88
N LEU A 132 5.92 2.19 -21.25
CA LEU A 132 5.58 0.95 -21.96
C LEU A 132 4.30 1.08 -22.80
N PHE A 133 3.24 1.66 -22.23
CA PHE A 133 1.96 1.84 -22.91
C PHE A 133 2.00 2.90 -24.01
N ARG A 134 2.92 3.85 -23.94
CA ARG A 134 3.18 4.84 -25.00
C ARG A 134 4.13 4.35 -26.08
N ASN A 135 4.60 3.10 -26.00
CA ASN A 135 5.62 2.52 -26.89
C ASN A 135 6.94 3.30 -26.87
N GLU A 136 7.29 3.90 -25.71
CA GLU A 136 8.59 4.55 -25.46
C GLU A 136 9.63 3.57 -24.86
N ILE A 137 9.26 2.29 -24.75
CA ILE A 137 10.12 1.17 -24.36
C ILE A 137 10.04 0.15 -25.47
N ASP A 138 11.19 -0.22 -26.04
CA ASP A 138 11.27 -1.36 -26.94
C ASP A 138 10.96 -2.65 -26.16
N ARG A 139 9.88 -3.32 -26.56
CA ARG A 139 9.40 -4.53 -25.87
C ARG A 139 10.29 -5.74 -26.11
N GLU A 140 11.07 -5.73 -27.19
CA GLU A 140 11.97 -6.83 -27.53
C GLU A 140 13.32 -6.70 -26.83
N HIS A 141 13.73 -5.47 -26.52
CA HIS A 141 15.12 -5.19 -26.13
C HIS A 141 15.30 -4.29 -24.89
N GLU A 142 14.24 -3.67 -24.33
CA GLU A 142 14.38 -2.67 -23.27
C GLU A 142 13.47 -2.86 -22.04
N LEU A 143 12.69 -3.94 -21.97
CA LEU A 143 11.73 -4.15 -20.86
C LEU A 143 12.40 -4.11 -19.48
N ASN A 144 13.57 -4.73 -19.33
CA ASN A 144 14.25 -4.87 -18.05
C ASN A 144 15.29 -3.77 -17.84
N SER A 145 16.06 -3.41 -18.86
CA SER A 145 17.04 -2.32 -18.77
C SER A 145 16.36 -0.99 -18.47
N LYS A 146 15.20 -0.69 -19.09
CA LYS A 146 14.45 0.53 -18.77
C LYS A 146 13.91 0.52 -17.35
N TRP A 147 13.42 -0.63 -16.88
CA TRP A 147 12.99 -0.80 -15.50
C TRP A 147 14.13 -0.43 -14.53
N TRP A 148 15.33 -1.02 -14.70
CA TRP A 148 16.47 -0.71 -13.84
C TRP A 148 16.99 0.72 -13.99
N ALA A 149 16.98 1.30 -15.19
CA ALA A 149 17.35 2.69 -15.39
C ALA A 149 16.46 3.64 -14.55
N LEU A 150 15.15 3.41 -14.52
CA LEU A 150 14.23 4.19 -13.69
C LEU A 150 14.44 3.93 -12.18
N ARG A 151 14.70 2.68 -11.79
CA ARG A 151 15.01 2.32 -10.39
C ARG A 151 16.27 3.00 -9.87
N ILE A 152 17.30 3.10 -10.70
CA ILE A 152 18.53 3.82 -10.38
C ILE A 152 18.24 5.32 -10.31
N GLN A 153 17.63 5.90 -11.35
CA GLN A 153 17.40 7.35 -11.46
C GLN A 153 16.56 7.90 -10.30
N HIS A 154 15.51 7.19 -9.90
CA HIS A 154 14.56 7.70 -8.91
C HIS A 154 14.76 7.09 -7.52
N GLY A 155 15.18 5.83 -7.44
CA GLY A 155 15.32 5.10 -6.18
C GLY A 155 16.76 4.96 -5.69
N GLY A 156 17.77 5.28 -6.51
CA GLY A 156 19.18 5.14 -6.13
C GLY A 156 19.62 3.68 -5.89
N ILE A 157 18.89 2.70 -6.43
CA ILE A 157 19.16 1.28 -6.25
C ILE A 157 19.46 0.59 -7.57
N MET A 158 20.34 -0.40 -7.52
CA MET A 158 20.75 -1.21 -8.67
C MET A 158 20.52 -2.70 -8.43
N ALA A 159 20.51 -3.48 -9.50
CA ALA A 159 20.45 -4.93 -9.39
C ALA A 159 21.72 -5.46 -8.71
N ALA A 160 21.57 -6.41 -7.78
CA ALA A 160 22.69 -7.05 -7.10
C ALA A 160 23.50 -7.98 -8.01
N VAL A 161 22.88 -8.46 -9.09
CA VAL A 161 23.51 -9.30 -10.11
C VAL A 161 23.24 -8.70 -11.49
N PRO A 162 24.12 -8.95 -12.49
CA PRO A 162 23.84 -8.56 -13.86
C PRO A 162 22.48 -9.08 -14.33
N ARG A 163 21.75 -8.24 -15.05
CA ARG A 163 20.45 -8.56 -15.66
C ARG A 163 20.54 -8.31 -17.16
N SER A 164 19.79 -9.06 -17.96
CA SER A 164 19.65 -8.81 -19.40
C SER A 164 18.20 -8.85 -19.83
N ASP A 165 17.88 -8.08 -20.86
CA ASP A 165 16.52 -8.01 -21.43
C ASP A 165 16.07 -9.35 -22.05
N GLU A 166 17.01 -10.18 -22.51
CA GLU A 166 16.72 -11.46 -23.16
C GLU A 166 16.07 -12.51 -22.24
N ILE A 167 16.40 -12.48 -20.94
CA ILE A 167 16.00 -13.54 -19.99
C ILE A 167 15.30 -13.00 -18.74
N ASN A 168 15.19 -11.68 -18.56
CA ASN A 168 14.66 -11.09 -17.34
C ASN A 168 13.50 -10.13 -17.60
N PHE A 169 12.50 -10.20 -16.71
CA PHE A 169 11.40 -9.25 -16.64
C PHE A 169 11.10 -8.94 -15.16
N ASP A 170 11.97 -8.14 -14.54
CA ASP A 170 11.95 -7.86 -13.09
C ASP A 170 10.73 -7.06 -12.65
N ALA A 171 10.22 -6.18 -13.51
CA ALA A 171 8.95 -5.51 -13.27
C ALA A 171 7.81 -6.53 -13.06
N GLY A 172 7.82 -7.64 -13.82
CA GLY A 172 6.82 -8.71 -13.70
C GLY A 172 6.83 -9.43 -12.35
N ALA A 173 7.92 -9.36 -11.59
CA ALA A 173 7.99 -9.96 -10.25
C ALA A 173 7.21 -9.15 -9.18
N LYS A 174 6.72 -7.94 -9.50
CA LYS A 174 5.87 -7.16 -8.60
C LYS A 174 4.40 -7.33 -8.95
N TYR A 175 3.63 -7.98 -8.06
CA TYR A 175 2.19 -8.33 -8.18
C TYR A 175 1.32 -7.41 -9.04
N HIS A 176 1.40 -6.10 -8.84
CA HIS A 176 0.58 -5.09 -9.53
C HIS A 176 0.83 -5.01 -11.04
N ILE A 177 2.04 -5.36 -11.51
CA ILE A 177 2.36 -5.42 -12.94
C ILE A 177 1.58 -6.55 -13.64
N PRO A 178 1.74 -7.85 -13.28
CA PRO A 178 1.00 -8.92 -13.94
C PRO A 178 -0.50 -8.90 -13.60
N SER A 179 -0.91 -8.38 -12.44
CA SER A 179 -2.33 -8.27 -12.06
C SER A 179 -3.02 -7.04 -12.65
N ASN A 180 -2.32 -6.24 -13.45
CA ASN A 180 -2.81 -5.03 -14.08
C ASN A 180 -3.50 -4.04 -13.13
N VAL A 181 -2.97 -3.86 -11.92
CA VAL A 181 -3.50 -2.90 -10.94
C VAL A 181 -2.73 -1.58 -11.05
N PRO A 182 -3.36 -0.43 -11.35
CA PRO A 182 -2.74 0.90 -11.33
C PRO A 182 -1.95 1.17 -10.04
N TYR A 183 -0.71 1.67 -10.10
CA TYR A 183 0.14 1.86 -8.93
C TYR A 183 0.21 3.32 -8.43
N LEU A 184 -0.10 4.30 -9.28
CA LEU A 184 -0.08 5.73 -8.96
C LEU A 184 -1.02 6.06 -7.78
N ARG A 185 -2.05 5.23 -7.58
CA ARG A 185 -2.94 5.28 -6.41
C ARG A 185 -2.16 5.32 -5.09
N TYR A 186 -1.11 4.51 -4.95
CA TYR A 186 -0.32 4.42 -3.72
C TYR A 186 0.54 5.67 -3.53
N PHE A 187 1.12 6.22 -4.60
CA PHE A 187 1.90 7.46 -4.52
C PHE A 187 1.03 8.63 -4.04
N ILE A 188 -0.16 8.80 -4.63
CA ILE A 188 -1.12 9.84 -4.24
C ILE A 188 -1.59 9.61 -2.80
N ALA A 189 -1.90 8.36 -2.44
CA ALA A 189 -2.32 7.99 -1.10
C ALA A 189 -1.27 8.28 -0.02
N HIS A 190 0.02 8.12 -0.36
CA HIS A 190 1.13 8.47 0.54
C HIS A 190 1.20 9.97 0.85
N ILE A 191 0.68 10.82 -0.02
CA ILE A 191 0.59 12.27 0.24
C ILE A 191 -0.71 12.58 0.98
N LEU A 192 -1.84 12.06 0.48
CA LEU A 192 -3.16 12.31 1.04
C LEU A 192 -3.29 11.83 2.48
N GLN A 193 -2.71 10.68 2.84
CA GLN A 193 -2.85 10.13 4.19
C GLN A 193 -2.35 11.09 5.27
N PHE A 194 -1.26 11.82 5.02
CA PHE A 194 -0.73 12.81 5.96
C PHE A 194 -1.58 14.09 5.98
N GLN A 195 -2.19 14.46 4.85
CA GLN A 195 -3.17 15.55 4.81
C GLN A 195 -4.41 15.20 5.64
N PHE A 196 -4.94 13.99 5.49
CA PHE A 196 -6.07 13.48 6.26
C PHE A 196 -5.73 13.34 7.74
N TYR A 197 -4.61 12.71 8.06
CA TYR A 197 -4.13 12.56 9.44
C TYR A 197 -4.01 13.92 10.13
N ARG A 198 -3.36 14.89 9.48
CA ARG A 198 -3.24 16.26 10.01
C ARG A 198 -4.59 16.94 10.20
N ALA A 199 -5.53 16.77 9.27
CA ALA A 199 -6.85 17.36 9.36
C ALA A 199 -7.67 16.75 10.52
N MET A 200 -7.66 15.43 10.65
CA MET A 200 -8.36 14.70 11.71
C MET A 200 -7.78 15.01 13.10
N CYS A 201 -6.46 15.14 13.23
CA CYS A 201 -5.84 15.54 14.51
C CYS A 201 -6.17 16.98 14.96
N ARG A 202 -6.80 17.79 14.10
CA ARG A 202 -7.18 19.18 14.40
C ARG A 202 -8.68 19.36 14.65
N LEU A 203 -9.47 18.31 14.45
CA LEU A 203 -10.87 18.24 14.86
C LEU A 203 -10.95 18.02 16.36
#